data_AF-A0A4Y3KGT7-F1
#
_entry.id   AF-A0A4Y3KGT7-F1
#
_cell.length_a   1.000
_cell.length_b   1.000
_cell.length_c   1.000
_cell.angle_alpha   90.00
_cell.angle_beta   90.00
_cell.angle_gamma   90.00
#
_symmetry.space_group_name_H-M   'P 1'
#
loop_
_entity.id
_entity.type
_entity.pdbx_description
1 polymer ?
#
loop_
_entity_poly.entity_id
_entity_poly.type
_entity_poly.pdbx_seq_one_letter_code
_entity_poly.pdbx_strand_id
1 'polypeptide(L)'
;MTVWLGRDVDLLATVLTGLAVARDQPILRTSRTVGVIGDRLRENVPTGPWRAPLFVGHGTADSIVPYRLTREYVPLACAAGATLELRSYEGASHLDVLQPPSGLPHDLVAWTSARLAGEDAPTSC
;
A
#
# COMPACT_ATOMS: atom_id res chain seq x y z
N MET A 1 41.08 15.19 -28.51
CA MET A 1 39.85 14.40 -28.31
C MET A 1 40.25 13.05 -27.76
N THR A 2 40.05 12.79 -26.46
CA THR A 2 40.06 11.41 -25.94
C THR A 2 39.10 11.34 -24.75
N VAL A 3 38.17 10.38 -24.84
CA VAL A 3 36.92 10.28 -24.08
C VAL A 3 37.14 9.49 -22.77
N TRP A 4 36.64 10.10 -21.69
CA TRP A 4 36.21 9.60 -20.38
C TRP A 4 36.17 8.07 -20.12
N LEU A 5 37.02 7.62 -19.17
CA LEU A 5 37.03 6.28 -18.54
C LEU A 5 35.89 6.02 -17.52
N GLY A 6 34.93 6.94 -17.35
CA GLY A 6 33.94 6.88 -16.26
C GLY A 6 32.69 6.01 -16.54
N ARG A 7 32.37 5.74 -17.81
CA ARG A 7 31.10 5.07 -18.18
C ARG A 7 31.05 3.58 -17.84
N ASP A 8 32.19 2.91 -17.84
CA ASP A 8 32.24 1.45 -17.71
C ASP A 8 31.99 0.99 -16.27
N VAL A 9 32.44 1.76 -15.28
CA VAL A 9 32.25 1.44 -13.86
C VAL A 9 30.79 1.61 -13.45
N ASP A 10 30.12 2.66 -13.92
CA ASP A 10 28.71 2.92 -13.64
C ASP A 10 27.80 1.87 -14.31
N LEU A 11 28.15 1.44 -15.52
CA LEU A 11 27.42 0.40 -16.24
C LEU A 11 27.57 -0.96 -15.53
N LEU A 12 28.79 -1.29 -15.10
CA LEU A 12 29.06 -2.49 -14.30
C LEU A 12 28.33 -2.46 -12.96
N ALA A 13 28.35 -1.33 -12.25
CA ALA A 13 27.60 -1.16 -11.00
C ALA A 13 26.08 -1.33 -11.22
N THR A 14 25.54 -0.80 -12.32
CA THR A 14 24.13 -0.93 -12.69
C THR A 14 23.76 -2.38 -13.02
N VAL A 15 24.57 -3.06 -13.83
CA VAL A 15 24.38 -4.47 -14.20
C VAL A 15 24.49 -5.38 -12.98
N LEU A 16 25.48 -5.16 -12.11
CA LEU A 16 25.65 -5.92 -10.87
C LEU A 16 24.49 -5.70 -9.91
N THR A 17 24.02 -4.46 -9.75
CA THR A 17 22.85 -4.14 -8.93
C THR A 17 21.60 -4.80 -9.50
N GLY A 18 21.37 -4.69 -10.82
CA GLY A 18 20.26 -5.35 -11.51
C GLY A 18 20.30 -6.87 -11.38
N LEU A 19 21.48 -7.50 -11.46
CA LEU A 19 21.65 -8.93 -11.25
C LEU A 19 21.46 -9.34 -9.78
N ALA A 20 21.90 -8.54 -8.82
CA ALA A 20 21.67 -8.81 -7.40
C ALA A 20 20.18 -8.74 -7.05
N VAL A 21 19.48 -7.73 -7.60
CA VAL A 21 18.02 -7.62 -7.51
C VAL A 21 17.33 -8.80 -8.21
N ALA A 22 17.77 -9.17 -9.42
CA ALA A 22 17.18 -10.25 -10.20
C ALA A 22 17.47 -11.66 -9.63
N ARG A 23 18.58 -11.84 -8.89
CA ARG A 23 18.95 -13.11 -8.25
C ARG A 23 18.40 -13.28 -6.85
N ASP A 24 17.54 -12.38 -6.39
CA ASP A 24 16.97 -12.42 -5.05
C ASP A 24 18.10 -12.59 -4.01
N GLN A 25 19.17 -11.81 -4.15
CA GLN A 25 20.23 -11.68 -3.15
C GLN A 25 19.76 -10.56 -2.20
N PRO A 26 18.99 -10.87 -1.14
CA PRO A 26 18.46 -9.83 -0.31
C PRO A 26 19.64 -9.09 0.33
N ILE A 27 19.64 -7.76 0.19
CA ILE A 27 20.59 -6.86 0.86
C ILE A 27 20.60 -7.12 2.38
N LEU A 28 19.52 -7.70 2.93
CA LEU A 28 19.39 -8.12 4.31
C LEU A 28 19.42 -9.65 4.43
N ARG A 29 20.28 -10.17 5.30
CA ARG A 29 20.52 -11.62 5.48
C ARG A 29 19.44 -12.37 6.26
N THR A 30 18.48 -11.67 6.87
CA THR A 30 17.43 -12.24 7.72
C THR A 30 16.05 -11.71 7.33
N SER A 31 15.00 -12.46 7.66
CA SER A 31 13.61 -12.00 7.45
C SER A 31 13.38 -10.62 8.08
N ARG A 32 12.78 -9.71 7.30
CA ARG A 32 12.47 -8.34 7.74
C ARG A 32 11.33 -8.28 8.76
N THR A 33 10.57 -9.35 8.93
CA THR A 33 9.35 -9.38 9.76
C THR A 33 9.59 -9.90 11.19
N VAL A 34 10.84 -10.25 11.53
CA VAL A 34 11.20 -10.78 12.86
C VAL A 34 12.27 -9.92 13.55
N GLY A 35 12.41 -10.09 14.86
CA GLY A 35 13.31 -9.30 15.70
C GLY A 35 12.90 -7.82 15.79
N VAL A 36 13.83 -6.98 16.23
CA VAL A 36 13.57 -5.55 16.49
C VAL A 36 13.04 -4.76 15.29
N ILE A 37 13.47 -5.08 14.06
CA ILE A 37 12.92 -4.45 12.85
C ILE A 37 11.47 -4.92 12.64
N GLY A 38 11.21 -6.22 12.77
CA GLY A 38 9.86 -6.77 12.69
C GLY A 38 8.91 -6.19 13.74
N ASP A 39 9.40 -5.96 14.96
CA ASP A 39 8.63 -5.30 16.02
C ASP A 39 8.22 -3.89 15.60
N ARG A 40 9.16 -3.09 15.09
CA ARG A 40 8.87 -1.74 14.58
C ARG A 40 7.96 -1.73 13.35
N LEU A 41 8.06 -2.75 12.49
CA LEU A 41 7.12 -2.88 11.37
C LEU A 41 5.70 -3.19 11.84
N ARG A 42 5.54 -4.04 12.87
CA ARG A 42 4.23 -4.33 13.46
C ARG A 42 3.59 -3.10 14.12
N GLU A 43 4.38 -2.21 14.70
CA GLU A 43 3.89 -0.92 15.23
C GLU A 43 3.29 -0.01 14.14
N ASN A 44 3.63 -0.23 12.86
CA ASN A 44 3.04 0.51 11.73
C ASN A 44 1.69 -0.04 11.27
N VAL A 45 1.20 -1.16 11.84
CA VAL A 45 -0.16 -1.63 11.53
C VAL A 45 -1.16 -0.65 12.15
N PRO A 46 -2.03 -0.03 11.34
CA PRO A 46 -3.00 0.94 11.83
C PRO A 46 -4.06 0.19 12.65
N THR A 47 -3.86 0.05 13.96
CA THR A 47 -4.68 -0.85 14.80
C THR A 47 -5.93 -0.21 15.41
N GLY A 48 -6.10 1.11 15.25
CA GLY A 48 -7.25 1.84 15.81
C GLY A 48 -7.39 1.70 17.35
N PRO A 49 -8.57 2.04 17.91
CA PRO A 49 -9.69 2.70 17.24
C PRO A 49 -9.39 4.18 16.97
N TRP A 50 -10.06 4.73 15.96
CA TRP A 50 -10.07 6.17 15.67
C TRP A 50 -11.44 6.74 15.96
N ARG A 51 -11.49 8.00 16.38
CA ARG A 51 -12.78 8.70 16.56
C ARG A 51 -13.45 9.03 15.23
N ALA A 52 -12.65 9.24 14.18
CA ALA A 52 -13.16 9.50 12.85
C ALA A 52 -13.48 8.18 12.13
N PRO A 53 -14.54 8.15 11.31
CA PRO A 53 -14.79 7.01 10.43
C PRO A 53 -13.68 6.87 9.37
N LEU A 54 -13.54 5.68 8.81
CA LEU A 54 -12.55 5.36 7.79
C LEU A 54 -13.18 4.95 6.46
N PHE A 55 -12.54 5.39 5.38
CA PHE A 55 -12.77 4.89 4.03
C PHE A 55 -11.52 4.15 3.55
N VAL A 56 -11.69 2.91 3.12
CA VAL A 56 -10.62 2.10 2.53
C VAL A 56 -10.99 1.77 1.09
N GLY A 57 -10.25 2.31 0.13
CA GLY A 57 -10.40 1.99 -1.30
C GLY A 57 -9.24 1.13 -1.79
N HIS A 58 -9.50 0.01 -2.46
CA HIS A 58 -8.44 -0.88 -2.97
C HIS A 58 -8.79 -1.50 -4.32
N GLY A 59 -7.84 -1.44 -5.26
CA GLY A 59 -7.88 -2.23 -6.50
C GLY A 59 -7.67 -3.73 -6.25
N THR A 60 -8.60 -4.55 -6.72
CA THR A 60 -8.57 -6.01 -6.47
C THR A 60 -7.44 -6.74 -7.20
N ALA A 61 -6.88 -6.15 -8.26
CA ALA A 61 -5.76 -6.68 -9.03
C ALA A 61 -4.41 -6.02 -8.67
N ASP A 62 -4.33 -5.34 -7.52
CA ASP A 62 -3.08 -4.77 -7.02
C ASP A 62 -2.05 -5.87 -6.71
N SER A 63 -0.91 -5.83 -7.39
CA SER A 63 0.22 -6.75 -7.23
C SER A 63 1.36 -6.20 -6.38
N ILE A 64 1.34 -4.89 -6.04
CA ILE A 64 2.34 -4.22 -5.21
C ILE A 64 1.94 -4.29 -3.74
N VAL A 65 0.67 -3.98 -3.45
CA VAL A 65 0.05 -4.17 -2.15
C VAL A 65 -1.13 -5.13 -2.34
N PRO A 66 -0.91 -6.45 -2.20
CA PRO A 66 -1.94 -7.44 -2.53
C PRO A 66 -3.25 -7.19 -1.77
N TYR A 67 -4.37 -7.19 -2.50
CA TYR A 67 -5.71 -6.94 -1.93
C TYR A 67 -6.08 -7.87 -0.75
N ARG A 68 -5.49 -9.07 -0.69
CA ARG A 68 -5.59 -9.98 0.47
C ARG A 68 -5.25 -9.28 1.79
N LEU A 69 -4.24 -8.41 1.82
CA LEU A 69 -3.82 -7.70 3.03
C LEU A 69 -4.94 -6.81 3.58
N THR A 70 -5.65 -6.09 2.71
CA THR A 70 -6.81 -5.28 3.09
C THR A 70 -7.96 -6.14 3.58
N ARG A 71 -8.21 -7.29 2.94
CA ARG A 71 -9.22 -8.25 3.40
C ARG A 71 -8.91 -8.86 4.76
N GLU A 72 -7.65 -9.02 5.11
CA GLU A 72 -7.20 -9.48 6.43
C GLU A 72 -7.23 -8.35 7.47
N TYR A 73 -6.93 -7.12 7.06
CA TYR A 73 -6.93 -5.94 7.91
C TYR A 73 -8.34 -5.49 8.35
N VAL A 74 -9.31 -5.45 7.44
CA VAL A 74 -10.65 -4.89 7.72
C VAL A 74 -11.34 -5.57 8.91
N PRO A 75 -11.39 -6.92 9.02
CA PRO A 75 -11.97 -7.58 10.20
C PRO A 75 -11.28 -7.21 11.52
N LEU A 76 -9.96 -6.99 11.51
CA LEU A 76 -9.21 -6.57 12.69
C LEU A 76 -9.60 -5.15 13.12
N ALA A 77 -9.71 -4.23 12.16
CA ALA A 77 -10.16 -2.86 12.43
C ALA A 77 -11.61 -2.83 12.94
N CYS A 78 -12.50 -3.64 12.36
CA CYS A 78 -13.88 -3.77 12.82
C CYS A 78 -13.96 -4.33 14.25
N ALA A 79 -13.19 -5.39 14.57
CA ALA A 79 -13.13 -5.95 15.91
C ALA A 79 -12.56 -4.97 16.95
N ALA A 80 -11.70 -4.04 16.51
CA ALA A 80 -11.19 -2.95 17.35
C ALA A 80 -12.18 -1.78 17.54
N GLY A 81 -13.35 -1.81 16.90
CA GLY A 81 -14.40 -0.81 17.03
C GLY A 81 -14.33 0.34 16.03
N ALA A 82 -13.65 0.18 14.90
CA ALA A 82 -13.65 1.19 13.84
C ALA A 82 -15.01 1.26 13.13
N THR A 83 -15.44 2.48 12.79
CA THR A 83 -16.47 2.70 11.76
C THR A 83 -15.76 2.77 10.41
N LEU A 84 -15.83 1.71 9.61
CA LEU A 84 -15.02 1.57 8.39
C LEU A 84 -15.88 1.14 7.20
N GLU A 85 -15.79 1.86 6.08
CA GLU A 85 -16.29 1.43 4.77
C GLU A 85 -15.14 0.90 3.91
N LEU A 86 -15.30 -0.31 3.35
CA LEU A 86 -14.40 -0.87 2.36
C LEU A 86 -15.05 -0.77 0.98
N ARG A 87 -14.38 -0.10 0.03
CA ARG A 87 -14.71 -0.15 -1.39
C ARG A 87 -13.63 -0.86 -2.18
N SER A 88 -14.07 -1.85 -2.95
CA SER A 88 -13.19 -2.65 -3.80
C SER A 88 -13.41 -2.27 -5.25
N TYR A 89 -12.33 -2.05 -5.96
CA TYR A 89 -12.34 -1.64 -7.36
C TYR A 89 -11.88 -2.82 -8.22
N GLU A 90 -12.85 -3.44 -8.91
CA GLU A 90 -12.62 -4.70 -9.63
C GLU A 90 -11.62 -4.51 -10.79
N GLY A 91 -10.65 -5.41 -10.92
CA GLY A 91 -9.63 -5.39 -11.97
C GLY A 91 -8.61 -4.23 -11.90
N ALA A 92 -8.80 -3.23 -11.03
CA ALA A 92 -7.87 -2.13 -10.89
C ALA A 92 -6.55 -2.58 -10.22
N SER A 93 -5.42 -2.21 -10.83
CA SER A 93 -4.09 -2.42 -10.26
C SER A 93 -3.71 -1.32 -9.25
N HIS A 94 -2.48 -1.37 -8.75
CA HIS A 94 -1.95 -0.41 -7.76
C HIS A 94 -2.06 1.05 -8.21
N LEU A 95 -1.73 1.35 -9.47
CA LEU A 95 -1.78 2.71 -10.00
C LEU A 95 -3.10 2.98 -10.74
N ASP A 96 -3.66 1.98 -11.40
CA ASP A 96 -4.90 2.14 -12.16
C ASP A 96 -6.09 2.47 -11.25
N VAL A 97 -6.04 2.06 -9.98
CA VAL A 97 -7.08 2.41 -9.00
C VAL A 97 -7.24 3.93 -8.83
N LEU A 98 -6.21 4.71 -9.15
CA LEU A 98 -6.24 6.18 -9.05
C LEU A 98 -6.71 6.86 -10.33
N GLN A 99 -7.01 6.11 -11.39
CA GLN A 99 -7.36 6.63 -12.70
C GLN A 99 -8.69 6.04 -13.21
N PRO A 100 -9.33 6.66 -14.22
CA PRO A 100 -10.43 6.01 -14.91
C PRO A 100 -10.00 4.62 -15.44
N PRO A 101 -10.83 3.58 -15.31
CA PRO A 101 -12.25 3.63 -14.92
C PRO A 101 -12.52 3.46 -13.40
N SER A 102 -11.50 3.40 -12.54
CA SER A 102 -11.64 2.94 -11.15
C SER A 102 -12.59 3.76 -10.27
N GLY A 103 -12.93 5.01 -10.58
CA GLY A 103 -13.88 5.80 -9.77
C GLY A 103 -13.42 6.19 -8.35
N LEU A 104 -12.35 5.58 -7.80
CA LEU A 104 -11.83 5.83 -6.45
C LEU A 104 -11.62 7.33 -6.16
N PRO A 105 -10.98 8.13 -7.03
CA PRO A 105 -10.78 9.55 -6.72
C PRO A 105 -12.09 10.31 -6.49
N HIS A 106 -13.13 9.99 -7.26
CA HIS A 106 -14.44 10.60 -7.11
C HIS A 106 -15.12 10.14 -5.81
N ASP A 107 -15.11 8.84 -5.55
CA ASP A 107 -15.68 8.25 -4.34
C ASP A 107 -15.03 8.79 -3.06
N LEU A 108 -13.70 8.91 -3.06
CA LEU A 108 -12.94 9.42 -1.92
C LEU A 108 -13.32 10.88 -1.61
N VAL A 109 -13.41 11.73 -2.63
CA VAL A 109 -13.80 13.14 -2.45
C VAL A 109 -15.24 13.24 -1.96
N ALA A 110 -16.16 12.50 -2.57
CA ALA A 110 -17.57 12.49 -2.19
C ALA A 110 -17.76 12.00 -0.74
N TRP A 111 -17.15 10.88 -0.39
CA TRP A 111 -17.20 10.30 0.95
C TRP A 111 -16.66 11.27 2.00
N THR A 112 -15.49 11.87 1.73
CA THR A 112 -14.86 12.83 2.65
C THR A 112 -15.73 14.07 2.83
N SER A 113 -16.28 14.59 1.73
CA SER A 113 -17.16 15.76 1.76
C SER A 113 -18.40 15.53 2.61
N ALA A 114 -19.02 14.35 2.52
CA ALA A 114 -20.17 13.96 3.35
C ALA A 114 -19.82 13.94 4.84
N ARG A 115 -18.64 13.42 5.22
CA ARG A 115 -18.19 13.43 6.63
C ARG A 115 -17.95 14.86 7.14
N LEU A 116 -17.37 15.72 6.32
CA LEU A 116 -17.15 17.13 6.66
C LEU A 116 -18.47 17.92 6.75
N ALA A 117 -19.49 17.50 6.01
CA ALA A 117 -20.85 18.05 6.10
C ALA A 117 -21.63 17.52 7.32
N GLY A 118 -21.06 16.59 8.10
CA GLY A 118 -21.69 16.02 9.29
C GLY A 118 -22.63 14.86 9.01
N GLU A 119 -22.59 14.26 7.81
CA GLU A 119 -23.37 13.07 7.50
C GLU A 119 -22.77 11.81 8.12
N ASP A 120 -23.62 10.92 8.62
CA ASP A 120 -23.22 9.64 9.19
C ASP A 120 -22.46 8.78 8.18
N ALA A 121 -21.41 8.09 8.66
CA ALA A 121 -20.61 7.23 7.82
C ALA A 121 -21.30 5.88 7.57
N PRO A 122 -21.38 5.40 6.33
CA PRO A 122 -21.72 4.00 6.08
C PRO A 122 -20.61 3.09 6.63
N THR A 123 -20.94 1.83 6.90
CA THR A 123 -20.00 0.85 7.45
C THR A 123 -20.09 -0.48 6.69
N SER A 124 -18.92 -1.10 6.51
CA SER A 124 -18.73 -2.48 6.03
C SER A 124 -18.23 -3.40 7.15
N CYS A 125 -17.97 -2.86 8.34
CA CYS A 125 -18.22 -3.59 9.57
C CYS A 125 -19.75 -3.75 9.70
#